data_AF-A0A1H8Y559-F1
#
_entry.id   AF-A0A1H8Y559-F1
#
_cell.length_a   1.000
_cell.length_b   1.000
_cell.length_c   1.000
_cell.angle_alpha   90.00
_cell.angle_beta   90.00
_cell.angle_gamma   90.00
#
_symmetry.space_group_name_H-M   'P 1'
#
loop_
_entity.id
_entity.type
_entity.pdbx_description
1 polymer ?
#
loop_
_entity_poly.entity_id
_entity_poly.type
_entity_poly.pdbx_seq_one_letter_code
_entity_poly.pdbx_strand_id
1 'polypeptide(L)' 'MSAPGVREKHVHVERRDARDQDWDQLLEAISEMEGVIIAHRDDGSVDLFWKVTYDDF' A
#
# COMPACT_ATOMS: atom_id res chain seq x y z
N MET A 1 -20.80 -22.94 -3.08
CA MET A 1 -19.87 -21.82 -3.37
C MET A 1 -19.17 -21.48 -2.08
N SER A 2 -17.86 -21.74 -1.99
CA SER A 2 -17.06 -21.19 -0.90
C SER A 2 -16.94 -19.68 -1.09
N ALA A 3 -16.98 -18.91 0.00
CA ALA A 3 -16.72 -17.48 -0.07
C ALA A 3 -15.22 -17.27 -0.38
N PRO A 4 -14.85 -16.30 -1.23
CA PRO A 4 -13.46 -15.99 -1.46
C PRO A 4 -12.76 -15.65 -0.14
N GLY A 5 -11.57 -16.21 0.05
CA GLY A 5 -10.73 -15.88 1.19
C GLY A 5 -10.19 -14.45 1.07
N VAL A 6 -10.08 -13.73 2.19
CA VAL A 6 -9.47 -12.40 2.24
C VAL A 6 -8.19 -12.47 3.06
N ARG A 7 -7.08 -12.02 2.49
CA ARG A 7 -5.79 -11.84 3.20
C ARG A 7 -5.47 -10.36 3.31
N GLU A 8 -5.23 -9.91 4.53
CA GLU A 8 -4.60 -8.60 4.76
C GLU A 8 -3.12 -8.67 4.40
N LYS A 9 -2.62 -7.59 3.83
CA LYS A 9 -1.23 -7.40 3.41
C LYS A 9 -0.74 -6.05 3.91
N HIS A 10 0.54 -6.00 4.23
CA HIS A 10 1.23 -4.81 4.70
C HIS A 10 2.67 -4.80 4.20
N VAL A 11 3.18 -3.61 3.88
CA VAL A 11 4.61 -3.38 3.60
C VAL A 11 5.04 -2.01 4.11
N HIS A 12 6.27 -1.94 4.62
CA HIS A 12 6.97 -0.69 4.96
C HIS A 12 7.78 -0.23 3.75
N VAL A 13 7.63 1.03 3.35
CA VAL A 13 8.28 1.61 2.17
C VAL A 13 9.10 2.83 2.57
N GLU A 14 10.40 2.77 2.27
CA GLU A 14 11.34 3.86 2.52
C GLU A 14 11.64 4.58 1.21
N ARG A 15 11.66 5.92 1.26
CA ARG A 15 11.99 6.77 0.10
C ARG A 15 13.40 6.51 -0.45
N ARG A 16 14.36 6.18 0.43
CA ARG A 16 15.80 6.05 0.09
C ARG A 16 16.29 7.30 -0.66
N ASP A 17 16.88 7.11 -1.84
CA ASP A 17 17.47 8.18 -2.66
C ASP A 17 16.46 8.80 -3.65
N ALA A 18 15.17 8.43 -3.57
CA ALA A 18 14.15 9.03 -4.43
C ALA A 18 14.00 10.53 -4.13
N ARG A 19 13.82 11.31 -5.19
CA ARG A 19 13.58 12.76 -5.08
C ARG A 19 12.20 12.98 -4.46
N ASP A 20 12.03 14.09 -3.75
CA ASP A 20 10.76 14.45 -3.11
C ASP A 20 9.58 14.39 -4.11
N GLN A 21 9.76 14.96 -5.31
CA GLN A 21 8.73 14.94 -6.35
C GLN A 21 8.35 13.53 -6.82
N ASP A 22 9.34 12.65 -7.01
CA ASP A 22 9.10 11.28 -7.47
C ASP A 22 8.40 10.47 -6.37
N TRP A 23 8.73 10.75 -5.11
CA TRP A 23 8.10 10.15 -3.94
C TRP A 23 6.65 10.60 -3.77
N ASP A 24 6.39 11.89 -3.88
CA ASP A 24 5.05 12.45 -3.77
C ASP A 24 4.13 11.92 -4.88
N GLN A 25 4.64 11.85 -6.12
CA GLN A 25 3.90 11.27 -7.24
C GLN A 25 3.59 9.79 -7.04
N LEU A 26 4.52 9.01 -6.47
CA LEU A 26 4.26 7.61 -6.14
C LEU A 26 3.17 7.48 -5.08
N LEU A 27 3.23 8.26 -4.00
CA LEU A 27 2.24 8.20 -2.93
C LEU A 27 0.85 8.66 -3.40
N GLU A 28 0.78 9.68 -4.26
CA GLU A 28 -0.45 10.12 -4.91
C GLU A 28 -1.08 8.98 -5.72
N ALA A 29 -0.28 8.34 -6.60
CA ALA A 29 -0.75 7.21 -7.41
C ALA A 29 -1.25 6.04 -6.55
N ILE A 30 -0.60 5.75 -5.42
CA ILE A 30 -1.04 4.71 -4.48
C ILE A 30 -2.34 5.11 -3.76
N SER A 31 -2.50 6.40 -3.42
CA SER A 31 -3.70 6.90 -2.73
C SER A 31 -4.97 6.82 -3.59
N GLU A 32 -4.81 6.82 -4.92
CA GLU A 32 -5.90 6.62 -5.87
C GLU A 32 -6.33 5.14 -5.99
N MET A 33 -5.53 4.20 -5.48
CA MET A 33 -5.85 2.78 -5.54
C MET A 33 -6.90 2.40 -4.50
N GLU A 34 -7.96 1.72 -4.94
CA GLU A 34 -9.03 1.28 -4.06
C GLU A 34 -8.53 0.26 -3.02
N GLY A 35 -8.91 0.46 -1.76
CA GLY A 35 -8.62 -0.47 -0.67
C GLY A 35 -7.18 -0.42 -0.15
N VAL A 36 -6.38 0.57 -0.57
CA VAL A 36 -5.05 0.83 -0.02
C VAL A 36 -5.12 1.93 1.05
N ILE A 37 -4.46 1.71 2.18
CA ILE A 37 -4.30 2.70 3.26
C ILE A 37 -2.81 3.04 3.37
N ILE A 38 -2.50 4.34 3.36
CA ILE A 38 -1.14 4.87 3.57
C ILE A 38 -1.06 5.45 4.99
N ALA A 39 -0.11 4.97 5.79
CA ALA A 39 0.20 5.54 7.10
C ALA A 39 1.59 6.18 7.09
N HIS A 40 1.64 7.49 7.30
CA HIS A 40 2.89 8.26 7.34
C HIS A 40 3.62 8.08 8.68
N ARG A 41 4.96 8.08 8.61
CA ARG A 41 5.85 7.95 9.77
C ARG A 41 6.74 9.19 9.91
N ASP A 42 7.26 9.40 11.12
CA ASP A 42 8.08 10.58 11.45
C ASP A 42 9.43 10.62 10.70
N ASP A 43 9.91 9.48 10.19
CA ASP A 43 11.16 9.36 9.42
C ASP A 43 10.97 9.56 7.90
N GLY A 44 9.76 9.93 7.46
CA GLY A 44 9.42 10.15 6.05
C GLY A 44 9.13 8.88 5.25
N SER A 45 9.17 7.70 5.88
CA SER A 45 8.68 6.45 5.29
C SER A 45 7.16 6.29 5.47
N VAL A 46 6.59 5.28 4.80
CA VAL A 46 5.16 4.95 4.92
C VAL A 46 4.94 3.46 5.14
N ASP A 47 3.87 3.13 5.86
CA ASP A 47 3.31 1.78 5.89
C ASP A 47 2.09 1.72 4.95
N LEU A 48 2.06 0.74 4.05
CA LEU A 48 0.95 0.49 3.12
C LEU A 48 0.18 -0.75 3.54
N PHE A 49 -1.16 -0.67 3.56
CA PHE A 49 -2.04 -1.78 3.92
C PHE A 49 -3.09 -2.02 2.84
N TRP A 50 -3.36 -3.27 2.50
CA TRP A 50 -4.42 -3.64 1.55
C TRP A 50 -4.96 -5.05 1.79
N LYS A 51 -6.09 -5.37 1.15
CA LYS A 51 -6.71 -6.70 1.19
C LYS A 51 -6.63 -7.37 -0.16
N VAL A 52 -6.27 -8.65 -0.18
CA VAL A 52 -6.25 -9.49 -1.38
C VAL A 52 -7.35 -10.54 -1.24
N THR A 53 -8.33 -10.50 -2.14
CA THR A 53 -9.32 -11.55 -2.33
C THR A 53 -8.75 -12.65 -3.22
N TYR A 54 -8.93 -13.91 -2.86
CA TYR A 54 -8.59 -15.05 -3.71
C TYR A 54 -9.74 -16.04 -3.70
N ASP A 55 -10.04 -16.58 -4.87
CA ASP A 55 -10.95 -17.71 -4.99
C ASP A 55 -10.19 -18.97 -4.57
N ASP A 56 -10.74 -19.70 -3.60
CA ASP A 56 -10.27 -21.05 -3.29
C ASP A 56 -10.71 -21.95 -4.47
N PHE A 57 -9.74 -22.30 -5.33
CA PHE A 57 -9.94 -23.20 -6.48
C PHE A 57 -10.26 -24.65 -6.04
#